data_AF-A0ABD0PYK0-F1
#
_entry.id   AF-A0ABD0PYK0-F1
#
_cell.length_a   1.000
_cell.length_b   1.000
_cell.length_c   1.000
_cell.angle_alpha   90.00
_cell.angle_beta   90.00
_cell.angle_gamma   90.00
#
_symmetry.space_group_name_H-M   'P 1'
#
loop_
_entity.id
_entity.type
_entity.pdbx_description
1 polymer ?
#
loop_
_entity_poly.entity_id
_entity_poly.type
_entity_poly.pdbx_seq_one_letter_code
_entity_poly.pdbx_strand_id
1 'polypeptide(L)' 'IARDVDGSGNYFMLLNKHVAQVHRLSGYGAKAHKLGLPEWVLFHEYNVSDNNCIRTVTQISPQTFNSINMIMPRHPE' A
#
# COMPACT_ATOMS: atom_id res chain seq x y z
N ILE A 1 3.24 -4.47 2.83
CA ILE A 1 2.01 -3.75 3.25
C ILE A 1 2.29 -2.26 3.25
N ALA A 2 1.36 -1.46 2.75
CA ALA A 2 1.44 -0.01 2.81
C ALA A 2 0.11 0.60 3.30
N ARG A 3 0.20 1.81 3.87
CA ARG A 3 -0.94 2.58 4.39
C ARG A 3 -1.01 3.93 3.71
N ASP A 4 -2.20 4.36 3.31
CA ASP A 4 -2.40 5.73 2.84
C ASP A 4 -2.20 6.73 3.99
N VAL A 5 -1.54 7.85 3.71
CA VAL A 5 -1.17 8.84 4.74
C VAL A 5 -2.09 10.05 4.76
N ASP A 6 -2.71 10.39 3.64
CA ASP A 6 -3.40 11.67 3.45
C ASP A 6 -4.73 11.60 2.68
N GLY A 7 -5.18 10.40 2.28
CA GLY A 7 -6.41 10.25 1.51
C GLY A 7 -6.23 10.50 0.01
N SER A 8 -5.02 10.80 -0.46
CA SER A 8 -4.73 11.15 -1.85
C SER A 8 -3.94 10.08 -2.61
N GLY A 9 -3.61 8.96 -1.94
CA GLY A 9 -2.99 7.80 -2.57
C GLY A 9 -1.47 7.78 -2.44
N ASN A 10 -0.97 8.45 -1.40
CA ASN A 10 0.42 8.44 -0.99
C ASN A 10 0.58 7.36 0.08
N TYR A 11 1.10 6.19 -0.33
CA TYR A 11 1.17 5.02 0.54
C TYR A 11 2.53 4.89 1.19
N PHE A 12 2.55 4.91 2.52
CA PHE A 12 3.74 4.61 3.31
C PHE A 12 3.95 3.09 3.41
N MET A 13 5.05 2.60 2.85
CA MET A 13 5.46 1.21 2.87
C MET A 13 6.10 0.87 4.22
N LEU A 14 5.46 -0.01 5.00
CA LEU A 14 5.83 -0.25 6.40
C LEU A 14 7.23 -0.88 6.56
N LEU A 15 7.64 -1.72 5.61
CA LEU A 15 8.90 -2.45 5.63
C LEU A 15 10.06 -1.56 5.16
N ASN A 16 9.89 -0.93 4.00
CA ASN A 16 10.93 -0.12 3.36
C ASN A 16 10.98 1.33 3.87
N LYS A 17 10.06 1.72 4.77
CA LYS A 17 9.96 3.06 5.38
C LYS A 17 9.95 4.19 4.34
N HIS A 18 9.26 3.97 3.23
CA HIS A 18 9.26 4.89 2.09
C HIS A 18 7.83 5.14 1.59
N VAL A 19 7.58 6.34 1.05
CA VAL A 19 6.28 6.70 0.48
C VAL A 19 6.32 6.47 -1.03
N ALA A 20 5.30 5.79 -1.56
CA ALA A 20 5.12 5.57 -2.98
C ALA A 20 3.65 5.75 -3.37
N GLN A 21 3.42 6.14 -4.62
CA GLN A 21 2.06 6.34 -5.12
C GLN A 21 1.48 5.04 -5.69
N VAL A 22 0.17 4.88 -5.61
CA VAL A 22 -0.49 3.80 -6.34
C VAL A 22 -0.34 4.02 -7.85
N HIS A 23 0.10 2.98 -8.56
CA HIS A 23 0.24 3.07 -10.01
C HIS A 23 -1.08 3.46 -10.69
N ARG A 24 -1.04 4.45 -11.60
CA ARG A 24 -2.24 5.02 -12.26
C ARG A 24 -3.08 3.97 -12.99
N LEU A 25 -2.45 2.92 -13.54
CA LEU A 25 -3.16 1.84 -14.24
C LEU A 25 -3.79 0.81 -13.30
N SER A 26 -3.57 0.90 -11.99
CA SER A 26 -4.29 0.04 -11.04
C SER A 26 -5.78 0.37 -11.01
N GLY A 27 -6.58 -0.58 -10.51
CA GLY A 27 -8.02 -0.38 -10.30
C GLY A 27 -8.33 0.83 -9.42
N TYR A 28 -7.46 1.14 -8.45
CA TYR A 28 -7.58 2.32 -7.58
C TYR A 28 -7.10 3.60 -8.26
N GLY A 29 -6.03 3.58 -9.05
CA GLY A 29 -5.58 4.77 -9.79
C GLY A 29 -6.63 5.28 -10.78
N ALA A 30 -7.20 4.41 -11.60
CA ALA A 30 -8.18 4.79 -12.61
C ALA A 30 -9.59 5.08 -12.03
N LYS A 31 -9.96 4.45 -10.91
CA LYS A 31 -11.30 4.57 -10.30
C LYS A 31 -11.30 5.20 -8.92
N ALA A 32 -10.22 5.86 -8.48
CA ALA A 32 -10.08 6.47 -7.15
C ALA A 32 -11.29 7.33 -6.78
N HIS A 33 -11.74 8.16 -7.72
CA HIS A 33 -12.87 9.06 -7.56
C HIS A 33 -14.23 8.35 -7.34
N LYS A 34 -14.36 7.08 -7.76
CA LYS A 34 -15.60 6.29 -7.64
C LYS A 34 -15.55 5.28 -6.49
N LEU A 35 -14.40 4.67 -6.26
CA LEU A 35 -14.24 3.60 -5.25
C LEU A 35 -13.73 4.12 -3.91
N GLY A 36 -13.20 5.35 -3.87
CA GLY A 36 -12.35 5.80 -2.78
C GLY A 36 -10.99 5.09 -2.80
N LEU A 37 -10.04 5.65 -2.08
CA LEU A 37 -8.73 5.03 -1.88
C LEU A 37 -8.76 4.17 -0.61
N PRO A 38 -8.24 2.93 -0.65
CA PRO A 38 -8.22 2.05 0.51
C PRO A 38 -7.18 2.53 1.52
N GLU A 39 -7.53 2.53 2.81
CA GLU A 39 -6.58 2.89 3.87
C GLU A 39 -5.36 1.97 3.89
N TRP A 40 -5.59 0.66 3.71
CA TRP A 40 -4.56 -0.37 3.78
C TRP A 40 -4.49 -1.19 2.51
N VAL A 41 -3.27 -1.41 2.03
CA VAL A 41 -3.02 -2.22 0.83
C VAL A 41 -1.88 -3.20 1.01
N LEU A 42 -2.06 -4.37 0.41
CA LEU A 42 -0.99 -5.27 0.05
C LEU A 42 -0.53 -4.93 -1.37
N PHE A 43 0.78 -4.86 -1.58
CA PHE A 43 1.39 -4.63 -2.88
C PHE A 43 2.43 -5.73 -3.16
N HIS A 44 2.60 -6.09 -4.42
CA HIS A 44 3.58 -7.10 -4.83
C HIS A 44 4.92 -6.47 -5.18
N GLU A 45 4.88 -5.34 -5.88
CA GLU A 45 6.05 -4.68 -6.45
C GLU A 45 6.02 -3.20 -6.08
N TYR A 46 7.21 -2.64 -5.85
CA TYR A 46 7.43 -1.21 -5.81
C TYR A 46 8.61 -0.87 -6.71
N ASN A 47 8.55 0.25 -7.43
CA ASN A 47 9.63 0.72 -8.28
C ASN A 47 9.95 2.17 -7.93
N VAL A 48 11.15 2.41 -7.41
CA VAL A 48 11.62 3.76 -7.03
C VAL A 48 12.01 4.56 -8.27
N SER A 49 12.61 3.92 -9.27
CA SER A 49 13.13 4.57 -10.48
C SER A 49 12.04 4.88 -11.51
N ASP A 50 10.97 4.09 -11.55
CA ASP A 50 9.83 4.26 -12.47
C ASP A 50 8.65 4.87 -11.71
N ASN A 51 8.64 6.21 -11.62
CA ASN A 51 7.58 7.03 -11.01
C ASN A 51 7.28 6.79 -9.53
N ASN A 52 8.18 6.14 -8.78
CA ASN A 52 8.01 5.87 -7.35
C ASN A 52 6.62 5.29 -7.03
N CYS A 53 6.30 4.14 -7.62
CA CYS A 53 4.95 3.59 -7.58
C CYS A 53 4.88 2.17 -7.03
N ILE A 54 3.75 1.83 -6.39
CA ILE A 54 3.38 0.47 -6.00
C ILE A 54 2.44 -0.15 -7.04
N ARG A 55 2.64 -1.45 -7.33
CA ARG A 55 1.88 -2.23 -8.32
C ARG A 55 1.24 -3.47 -7.68
N THR A 56 0.23 -4.01 -8.38
CA THR A 56 -0.57 -5.17 -7.95
C THR A 56 -1.15 -4.94 -6.55
N VAL A 57 -1.93 -3.87 -6.44
CA VAL A 57 -2.47 -3.34 -5.19
C VAL A 57 -3.78 -4.04 -4.84
N THR A 58 -3.85 -4.64 -3.66
CA THR A 58 -5.05 -5.29 -3.12
C THR A 58 -5.42 -4.62 -1.80
N GLN A 59 -6.67 -4.16 -1.68
CA GLN A 59 -7.18 -3.65 -0.40
C GLN A 59 -7.23 -4.75 0.64
N ILE A 60 -6.82 -4.41 1.85
CA ILE A 60 -6.95 -5.28 3.03
C ILE A 60 -7.68 -4.53 4.13
N SER A 61 -8.32 -5.27 5.03
CA SER A 61 -8.94 -4.69 6.22
C SER A 61 -7.90 -4.45 7.33
N PRO A 62 -8.14 -3.52 8.27
CA PRO A 62 -7.30 -3.39 9.47
C PRO A 62 -7.18 -4.69 10.27
N GLN A 63 -8.22 -5.51 10.31
CA GLN A 63 -8.19 -6.82 10.96
C GLN A 63 -7.19 -7.77 10.25
N THR A 64 -7.24 -7.83 8.92
CA THR A 64 -6.29 -8.60 8.11
C THR A 64 -4.86 -8.12 8.32
N PHE A 65 -4.65 -6.81 8.40
CA PHE A 65 -3.34 -6.24 8.76
C PHE A 65 -2.85 -6.76 10.11
N ASN A 66 -3.68 -6.69 11.15
CA ASN A 66 -3.32 -7.17 12.47
C ASN A 66 -2.96 -8.66 12.46
N SER A 67 -3.74 -9.49 11.77
CA SER A 67 -3.44 -10.91 11.60
C SER A 67 -2.10 -11.13 10.89
N ILE A 68 -1.83 -10.45 9.76
CA ILE A 68 -0.54 -10.59 9.04
C ILE A 68 0.63 -10.15 9.92
N ASN A 69 0.47 -9.05 10.65
CA ASN A 69 1.50 -8.50 11.53
C ASN A 69 1.79 -9.41 12.74
N MET A 70 0.83 -10.21 13.19
CA MET A 70 1.04 -11.22 14.23
C MET A 70 1.82 -12.45 13.72
N ILE A 71 1.72 -12.77 12.42
CA ILE A 71 2.36 -13.95 11.83
C ILE A 71 3.79 -13.64 11.37
N MET A 72 4.10 -12.39 11.05
CA MET A 72 5.47 -11.94 10.77
C MET A 72 6.13 -11.51 12.09
N PRO A 73 6.98 -12.35 12.72
CA PRO A 73 7.72 -11.90 13.88
C PRO A 73 8.60 -10.75 13.43
N ARG A 74 8.42 -9.56 14.03
CA ARG A 74 9.45 -8.52 13.95
C ARG A 74 10.71 -9.16 14.52
N HIS A 75 11.69 -9.46 13.67
CA HIS A 75 13.03 -9.79 14.15
C HIS A 75 13.44 -8.64 15.08
N PRO A 76 13.72 -8.92 16.37
CA PRO A 76 14.36 -7.92 17.21
C PRO A 76 15.75 -7.68 16.61
N GLU A 77 16.09 -6.41 16.41
CA GLU A 77 17.46 -5.97 16.09
C GLU A 77 18.43 -6.35 17.22
#